data_AF-A0A1M6SHV3-F1
#
_entry.id   AF-A0A1M6SHV3-F1
#
_cell.length_a   1.000
_cell.length_b   1.000
_cell.length_c   1.000
_cell.angle_alpha   90.00
_cell.angle_beta   90.00
_cell.angle_gamma   90.00
#
_symmetry.space_group_name_H-M   'P 1'
#
loop_
_entity.id
_entity.type
_entity.pdbx_description
1 polymer ?
#
loop_
_entity_poly.entity_id
_entity_poly.type
_entity_poly.pdbx_seq_one_letter_code
_entity_poly.pdbx_strand_id
1 'polypeptide(L)'
;MVLFDETTERIDGPADNNEDTYNYFHKSSRRDIGIIRDQLEKWFGEYPDVEKKELKGRFKKDWEPAFYEIFLYSLFRKLGYGVTIHPKVEGSHKRPDFLISGKGHKIYVEAKVCYDQSEAERAFERKRNQFYDQLNKIRIKGFYLRIVELNFTSNKQPNVKDLTKKIEESIASYDPDAITDQFMKYGFGACPKIIYEDDDFNIIIQPMPVDKHKRQKIIERPIGMFPFETFVGSGEKSLRESILKKANRYGRFDVPYLICINALGKKTSKGDDMENVIWGTLQYTYSTDPRNRNGRMTRKNDGIFFNGGEMKLRHLSGVLITKVFSSNIPNASYWLYKNPFASNPLKLGAFDPGLNYVNNENLIISAEGANLDELLDIPKDWLTGKK
;
A
#
# COMPACT_ATOMS: atom_id res chain seq x y z
N MET A 1 -0.16 28.12 -6.93
CA MET A 1 -0.83 27.30 -5.87
C MET A 1 0.16 26.25 -5.42
N VAL A 2 0.29 26.02 -4.12
CA VAL A 2 1.13 24.97 -3.51
C VAL A 2 0.27 23.84 -2.95
N LEU A 3 0.81 22.63 -2.84
CA LEU A 3 0.10 21.46 -2.33
C LEU A 3 -0.05 21.51 -0.79
N PHE A 4 1.02 21.86 -0.09
CA PHE A 4 1.11 22.04 1.35
C PHE A 4 1.13 23.53 1.66
N ASP A 5 0.19 23.98 2.48
CA ASP A 5 0.13 25.37 2.91
C ASP A 5 1.28 25.68 3.89
N GLU A 6 1.64 26.95 4.05
CA GLU A 6 2.52 27.33 5.16
C GLU A 6 1.77 27.16 6.49
N THR A 7 2.45 26.65 7.51
CA THR A 7 1.89 26.44 8.83
C THR A 7 2.93 26.70 9.91
N THR A 8 2.50 27.11 11.10
CA THR A 8 3.33 27.22 12.31
C THR A 8 3.21 25.99 13.21
N GLU A 9 2.22 25.12 12.98
CA GLU A 9 2.05 23.88 13.74
C GLU A 9 3.10 22.85 13.33
N ARG A 10 3.66 22.14 14.32
CA ARG A 10 4.73 21.15 14.09
C ARG A 10 4.46 19.84 14.82
N ILE A 11 4.79 18.73 14.15
CA ILE A 11 4.82 17.38 14.73
C ILE A 11 6.27 16.90 14.71
N ASP A 12 6.88 16.83 15.90
CA ASP A 12 8.24 16.38 16.15
C ASP A 12 8.25 14.89 16.53
N GLY A 13 7.82 14.00 15.64
CA GLY A 13 7.71 12.59 15.98
C GLY A 13 7.00 11.73 14.94
N PRO A 14 6.73 10.45 15.27
CA PRO A 14 5.87 9.60 14.46
C PRO A 14 4.42 10.10 14.50
N ALA A 15 3.66 9.73 13.48
CA ALA A 15 2.22 9.97 13.42
C ALA A 15 1.46 9.18 14.50
N ASP A 16 0.27 9.66 14.87
CA ASP A 16 -0.72 8.83 15.54
C ASP A 16 -1.24 7.73 14.60
N ASN A 17 -1.77 6.65 15.15
CA ASN A 17 -2.16 5.46 14.37
C ASN A 17 -3.32 5.77 13.40
N ASN A 18 -4.19 6.71 13.76
CA ASN A 18 -5.25 7.23 12.89
C ASN A 18 -4.96 8.62 12.32
N GLU A 19 -3.73 9.11 12.42
CA GLU A 19 -3.38 10.41 11.86
C GLU A 19 -3.60 10.41 10.34
N ASP A 20 -4.22 11.48 9.84
CA ASP A 20 -4.38 11.67 8.40
C ASP A 20 -3.02 11.94 7.75
N THR A 21 -2.68 11.20 6.70
CA THR A 21 -1.37 11.29 6.06
C THR A 21 -1.07 12.70 5.55
N TYR A 22 -2.04 13.41 5.01
CA TYR A 22 -1.82 14.79 4.55
C TYR A 22 -1.49 15.70 5.73
N ASN A 23 -2.27 15.63 6.81
CA ASN A 23 -2.02 16.43 8.01
C ASN A 23 -0.66 16.14 8.63
N TYR A 24 -0.28 14.86 8.76
CA TYR A 24 1.04 14.48 9.24
C TYR A 24 2.13 15.05 8.35
N PHE A 25 2.03 14.90 7.03
CA PHE A 25 3.04 15.40 6.10
C PHE A 25 3.10 16.92 6.17
N HIS A 26 1.97 17.61 6.16
CA HIS A 26 1.87 19.06 6.24
C HIS A 26 2.49 19.64 7.52
N LYS A 27 2.38 18.95 8.66
CA LYS A 27 2.85 19.46 9.96
C LYS A 27 4.19 18.86 10.41
N SER A 28 4.67 17.76 9.82
CA SER A 28 5.90 17.12 10.29
C SER A 28 7.12 18.00 10.10
N SER A 29 7.98 18.02 11.12
CA SER A 29 9.31 18.63 11.09
C SER A 29 10.41 17.66 10.67
N ARG A 30 10.08 16.37 10.48
CA ARG A 30 11.07 15.36 10.11
C ARG A 30 11.65 15.64 8.73
N ARG A 31 12.98 15.52 8.62
CA ARG A 31 13.73 15.77 7.38
C ARG A 31 13.25 14.90 6.22
N ASP A 32 13.06 13.60 6.46
CA ASP A 32 12.62 12.66 5.44
C ASP A 32 11.23 13.02 4.89
N ILE A 33 10.29 13.39 5.76
CA ILE A 33 8.97 13.89 5.35
C ILE A 33 9.08 15.21 4.56
N GLY A 34 9.99 16.11 4.97
CA GLY A 34 10.29 17.33 4.23
C GLY A 34 10.73 17.06 2.78
N ILE A 35 11.63 16.10 2.58
CA ILE A 35 12.09 15.69 1.24
C ILE A 35 10.93 15.14 0.40
N ILE A 36 10.05 14.33 1.00
CA ILE A 36 8.88 13.81 0.28
C ILE A 36 7.93 14.95 -0.09
N ARG A 37 7.68 15.92 0.81
CA ARG A 37 6.86 17.10 0.50
C ARG A 37 7.42 17.88 -0.68
N ASP A 38 8.73 18.15 -0.68
CA ASP A 38 9.38 18.91 -1.75
C ASP A 38 9.23 18.20 -3.10
N GLN A 39 9.36 16.87 -3.12
CA GLN A 39 9.15 16.08 -4.33
C GLN A 39 7.70 16.11 -4.82
N LEU A 40 6.73 16.03 -3.91
CA LEU A 40 5.31 16.14 -4.24
C LEU A 40 4.94 17.56 -4.71
N GLU A 41 5.53 18.60 -4.11
CA GLU A 41 5.38 20.00 -4.56
C GLU A 41 5.95 20.21 -5.96
N LYS A 42 7.12 19.62 -6.27
CA LYS A 42 7.68 19.66 -7.62
C LYS A 42 6.72 19.05 -8.64
N TRP A 43 6.24 17.84 -8.39
CA TRP A 43 5.26 17.20 -9.27
C TRP A 43 3.94 17.98 -9.36
N PHE A 44 3.49 18.57 -8.25
CA PHE A 44 2.28 19.40 -8.21
C PHE A 44 2.46 20.71 -8.97
N GLY A 45 3.66 21.29 -8.96
CA GLY A 45 4.03 22.45 -9.76
C GLY A 45 3.87 22.19 -11.26
N GLU A 46 4.26 21.00 -11.72
CA GLU A 46 4.15 20.53 -13.10
C GLU A 46 2.73 20.07 -13.50
N TYR A 47 1.82 19.90 -12.54
CA TYR A 47 0.42 19.53 -12.80
C TYR A 47 -0.36 20.68 -13.48
N PRO A 48 -1.39 20.43 -14.30
CA PRO A 48 -2.16 21.50 -14.93
C PRO A 48 -2.88 22.40 -13.91
N ASP A 49 -2.73 23.73 -14.05
CA ASP A 49 -3.27 24.70 -13.07
C ASP A 49 -4.78 24.59 -12.83
N VAL A 50 -5.55 24.26 -13.88
CA VAL A 50 -7.01 24.08 -13.79
C VAL A 50 -7.42 22.89 -12.92
N GLU A 51 -6.55 21.88 -12.79
CA GLU A 51 -6.82 20.66 -12.02
C GLU A 51 -6.25 20.73 -10.59
N LYS A 52 -5.29 21.63 -10.32
CA LYS A 52 -4.58 21.74 -9.02
C LYS A 52 -5.52 21.89 -7.82
N LYS A 53 -6.59 22.69 -7.96
CA LYS A 53 -7.55 22.93 -6.86
C LYS A 53 -8.26 21.65 -6.43
N GLU A 54 -8.68 20.84 -7.40
CA GLU A 54 -9.38 19.58 -7.17
C GLU A 54 -8.43 18.56 -6.54
N LEU A 55 -7.26 18.38 -7.15
CA LEU A 55 -6.25 17.42 -6.67
C LEU A 55 -5.79 17.74 -5.24
N LYS A 56 -5.50 19.02 -4.94
CA LYS A 56 -5.16 19.45 -3.56
C LYS A 56 -6.28 19.13 -2.57
N GLY A 57 -7.53 19.33 -2.97
CA GLY A 57 -8.69 18.97 -2.15
C GLY A 57 -8.79 17.47 -1.88
N ARG A 58 -8.43 16.63 -2.87
CA ARG A 58 -8.38 15.18 -2.71
C ARG A 58 -7.23 14.71 -1.83
N PHE A 59 -6.04 15.31 -1.93
CA PHE A 59 -4.93 15.00 -1.02
C PHE A 59 -5.32 15.11 0.46
N LYS A 60 -6.13 16.11 0.81
CA LYS A 60 -6.66 16.33 2.18
C LYS A 60 -7.72 15.31 2.62
N LYS A 61 -8.27 14.50 1.72
CA LYS A 61 -9.40 13.58 1.99
C LYS A 61 -9.07 12.12 1.75
N ASP A 62 -8.29 11.84 0.72
CA ASP A 62 -7.98 10.51 0.23
C ASP A 62 -6.57 10.53 -0.38
N TRP A 63 -5.58 10.41 0.51
CA TRP A 63 -4.16 10.55 0.19
C TRP A 63 -3.71 9.59 -0.91
N GLU A 64 -3.98 8.29 -0.77
CA GLU A 64 -3.39 7.28 -1.68
C GLU A 64 -3.87 7.42 -3.13
N PRO A 65 -5.16 7.63 -3.44
CA PRO A 65 -5.59 7.86 -4.82
C PRO A 65 -5.07 9.19 -5.39
N ALA A 66 -4.97 10.25 -4.58
CA ALA A 66 -4.42 11.53 -5.04
C ALA A 66 -2.92 11.42 -5.32
N PHE A 67 -2.17 10.77 -4.43
CA PHE A 67 -0.76 10.44 -4.61
C PHE A 67 -0.55 9.58 -5.87
N TYR A 68 -1.35 8.54 -6.06
CA TYR A 68 -1.17 7.66 -7.20
C TYR A 68 -1.46 8.36 -8.54
N GLU A 69 -2.43 9.27 -8.56
CA GLU A 69 -2.73 10.09 -9.73
C GLU A 69 -1.54 10.98 -10.12
N ILE A 70 -0.96 11.72 -9.17
CA ILE A 70 0.18 12.60 -9.47
C ILE A 70 1.46 11.81 -9.78
N PHE A 71 1.63 10.64 -9.16
CA PHE A 71 2.71 9.70 -9.49
C PHE A 71 2.60 9.24 -10.96
N LEU A 72 1.42 8.80 -11.40
CA LEU A 72 1.19 8.35 -12.78
C LEU A 72 1.37 9.50 -13.78
N TYR A 73 0.85 10.70 -13.46
CA TYR A 73 1.09 11.89 -14.28
C TYR A 73 2.58 12.12 -14.50
N SER A 74 3.36 12.14 -13.41
CA SER A 74 4.80 12.38 -13.44
C SER A 74 5.55 11.27 -14.18
N LEU A 75 5.17 10.00 -13.96
CA LEU A 75 5.71 8.84 -14.65
C LEU A 75 5.51 8.96 -16.16
N PHE A 76 4.29 9.19 -16.64
CA PHE A 76 4.03 9.27 -18.08
C PHE A 76 4.70 10.48 -18.73
N ARG A 77 4.79 11.62 -18.03
CA ARG A 77 5.56 12.79 -18.48
C ARG A 77 7.03 12.46 -18.66
N LYS A 78 7.65 11.79 -17.68
CA LYS A 78 9.04 11.33 -17.75
C LYS A 78 9.29 10.32 -18.86
N LEU A 79 8.29 9.48 -19.18
CA LEU A 79 8.33 8.57 -20.33
C LEU A 79 8.18 9.28 -21.69
N GLY A 80 8.05 10.61 -21.70
CA GLY A 80 7.94 11.43 -22.91
C GLY A 80 6.53 11.53 -23.48
N TYR A 81 5.49 11.24 -22.70
CA TYR A 81 4.11 11.40 -23.13
C TYR A 81 3.52 12.74 -22.67
N GLY A 82 2.73 13.37 -23.53
CA GLY A 82 1.76 14.39 -23.11
C GLY A 82 0.58 13.73 -22.41
N VAL A 83 0.13 14.29 -21.28
CA VAL A 83 -0.94 13.73 -20.45
C VAL A 83 -2.12 14.69 -20.45
N THR A 84 -3.28 14.23 -20.93
CA THR A 84 -4.57 14.92 -20.81
C THR A 84 -5.35 14.29 -19.67
N ILE A 85 -5.81 15.11 -18.73
CA ILE A 85 -6.54 14.66 -17.53
C ILE A 85 -8.03 14.70 -17.82
N HIS A 86 -8.76 13.66 -17.39
CA HIS A 86 -10.21 13.53 -17.59
C HIS A 86 -10.68 13.82 -19.03
N PRO A 87 -10.08 13.17 -20.06
CA PRO A 87 -10.47 13.34 -21.45
C PRO A 87 -11.95 13.01 -21.66
N LYS A 88 -12.58 13.70 -22.61
CA LYS A 88 -13.90 13.30 -23.12
C LYS A 88 -13.74 12.06 -24.00
N VAL A 89 -14.67 11.12 -23.87
CA VAL A 89 -14.79 9.95 -24.74
C VAL A 89 -16.05 10.12 -25.58
N GLU A 90 -15.92 9.95 -26.88
CA GLU A 90 -17.07 10.04 -27.79
C GLU A 90 -18.13 8.99 -27.43
N GLY A 91 -19.40 9.39 -27.43
CA GLY A 91 -20.52 8.51 -27.09
C GLY A 91 -20.59 8.05 -25.62
N SER A 92 -19.80 8.64 -24.71
CA SER A 92 -19.81 8.26 -23.29
C SER A 92 -19.76 9.48 -22.36
N HIS A 93 -20.57 9.47 -21.31
CA HIS A 93 -20.48 10.45 -20.22
C HIS A 93 -19.36 10.13 -19.22
N LYS A 94 -18.79 8.92 -19.29
CA LYS A 94 -17.68 8.49 -18.43
C LYS A 94 -16.36 9.00 -19.00
N ARG A 95 -15.42 9.34 -18.12
CA ARG A 95 -14.11 9.89 -18.47
C ARG A 95 -13.00 9.05 -17.85
N PRO A 96 -12.09 8.48 -18.66
CA PRO A 96 -10.83 7.91 -18.19
C PRO A 96 -10.08 8.91 -17.31
N ASP A 97 -9.19 8.42 -16.46
CA ASP A 97 -8.38 9.32 -15.62
C ASP A 97 -7.39 10.10 -16.49
N PHE A 98 -6.78 9.43 -17.48
CA PHE A 98 -5.90 10.08 -18.45
C PHE A 98 -6.09 9.61 -19.89
N LEU A 99 -5.69 10.48 -20.81
CA LEU A 99 -5.28 10.14 -22.17
C LEU A 99 -3.82 10.55 -22.32
N ILE A 100 -2.94 9.56 -22.48
CA ILE A 100 -1.52 9.82 -22.78
C ILE A 100 -1.30 9.79 -24.29
N SER A 101 -0.46 10.69 -24.78
CA SER A 101 -0.23 10.88 -26.22
C SER A 101 1.24 11.18 -26.48
N GLY A 102 1.81 10.52 -27.49
CA GLY A 102 3.23 10.62 -27.79
C GLY A 102 3.68 9.46 -28.65
N LYS A 103 4.84 9.58 -29.29
CA LYS A 103 5.45 8.49 -30.08
C LYS A 103 4.48 7.92 -31.15
N GLY A 104 3.66 8.79 -31.75
CA GLY A 104 2.72 8.46 -32.83
C GLY A 104 1.44 7.72 -32.41
N HIS A 105 1.14 7.57 -31.12
CA HIS A 105 -0.09 6.90 -30.66
C HIS A 105 -0.67 7.55 -29.40
N LYS A 106 -1.88 7.11 -29.04
CA LYS A 106 -2.65 7.54 -27.86
C LYS A 106 -3.03 6.31 -27.03
N ILE A 107 -3.12 6.47 -25.71
CA ILE A 107 -3.51 5.39 -24.80
C ILE A 107 -4.45 5.97 -23.74
N TYR A 108 -5.63 5.38 -23.55
CA TYR A 108 -6.47 5.70 -22.41
C TYR A 108 -5.95 5.00 -21.15
N VAL A 109 -5.93 5.71 -20.03
CA VAL A 109 -5.44 5.19 -18.76
C VAL A 109 -6.47 5.37 -17.66
N GLU A 110 -6.68 4.32 -16.87
CA GLU A 110 -7.47 4.37 -15.64
C GLU A 110 -6.60 3.99 -14.44
N ALA A 111 -6.71 4.76 -13.38
CA ALA A 111 -6.00 4.57 -12.13
C ALA A 111 -6.93 3.97 -11.06
N LYS A 112 -6.38 3.09 -10.23
CA LYS A 112 -7.07 2.57 -9.05
C LYS A 112 -6.08 2.21 -7.95
N VAL A 113 -6.37 2.62 -6.73
CA VAL A 113 -5.76 2.02 -5.55
C VAL A 113 -6.57 0.79 -5.14
N CYS A 114 -5.89 -0.35 -5.00
CA CYS A 114 -6.44 -1.61 -4.56
C CYS A 114 -5.99 -1.89 -3.13
N TYR A 115 -6.97 -2.04 -2.24
CA TYR A 115 -6.80 -2.51 -0.87
C TYR A 115 -7.32 -3.95 -0.77
N ASP A 116 -6.80 -4.71 0.18
CA ASP A 116 -7.19 -6.10 0.46
C ASP A 116 -8.12 -6.23 1.67
N GLN A 117 -8.63 -5.10 2.15
CA GLN A 117 -9.50 -4.98 3.32
C GLN A 117 -10.93 -4.61 2.92
N SER A 118 -11.88 -5.33 3.48
CA SER A 118 -13.30 -4.98 3.48
C SER A 118 -13.56 -3.68 4.25
N GLU A 119 -14.75 -3.10 4.08
CA GLU A 119 -15.16 -1.93 4.87
C GLU A 119 -15.24 -2.24 6.37
N ALA A 120 -15.66 -3.46 6.72
CA ALA A 120 -15.71 -3.93 8.11
C ALA A 120 -14.30 -4.06 8.71
N GLU A 121 -13.34 -4.67 7.99
CA GLU A 121 -11.94 -4.76 8.44
C GLU A 121 -11.33 -3.35 8.64
N ARG A 122 -11.55 -2.42 7.70
CA ARG A 122 -11.07 -1.03 7.84
C ARG A 122 -11.71 -0.30 9.03
N ALA A 123 -13.00 -0.52 9.28
CA ALA A 123 -13.67 0.05 10.45
C ALA A 123 -13.11 -0.52 11.76
N PHE A 124 -12.86 -1.82 11.80
CA PHE A 124 -12.24 -2.48 12.95
C PHE A 124 -10.81 -1.98 13.20
N GLU A 125 -9.98 -1.85 12.16
CA GLU A 125 -8.64 -1.28 12.29
C GLU A 125 -8.66 0.16 12.81
N ARG A 126 -9.56 1.01 12.30
CA ARG A 126 -9.72 2.39 12.82
C ARG A 126 -10.07 2.40 14.31
N LYS A 127 -11.01 1.56 14.74
CA LYS A 127 -11.40 1.40 16.15
C LYS A 127 -10.19 1.00 17.00
N ARG A 128 -9.42 0.02 16.53
CA ARG A 128 -8.20 -0.46 17.19
C ARG A 128 -7.11 0.61 17.28
N ASN A 129 -6.87 1.32 16.19
CA ASN A 129 -5.89 2.41 16.14
C ASN A 129 -6.28 3.54 17.10
N GLN A 130 -7.57 3.86 17.21
CA GLN A 130 -8.06 4.86 18.16
C GLN A 130 -7.81 4.42 19.61
N PHE A 131 -8.01 3.13 19.91
CA PHE A 131 -7.68 2.55 21.21
C PHE A 131 -6.18 2.70 21.52
N TYR A 132 -5.31 2.39 20.55
CA TYR A 132 -3.86 2.60 20.71
C TYR A 132 -3.47 4.06 20.88
N ASP A 133 -4.10 4.98 20.15
CA ASP A 133 -3.87 6.42 20.29
C ASP A 133 -4.26 6.93 21.68
N GLN A 134 -5.32 6.37 22.27
CA GLN A 134 -5.69 6.69 23.65
C GLN A 134 -4.65 6.15 24.66
N LEU A 135 -4.19 4.90 24.49
CA LEU A 135 -3.15 4.33 25.36
C LEU A 135 -1.78 5.00 25.20
N ASN A 136 -1.46 5.54 24.01
CA ASN A 136 -0.23 6.30 23.80
C ASN A 136 -0.19 7.64 24.56
N LYS A 137 -1.32 8.07 25.16
CA LYS A 137 -1.37 9.25 26.04
C LYS A 137 -0.87 8.99 27.46
N ILE A 138 -0.69 7.73 27.84
CA ILE A 138 -0.15 7.38 29.15
C ILE A 138 1.30 7.87 29.26
N ARG A 139 1.71 8.31 30.46
CA ARG A 139 3.07 8.78 30.76
C ARG A 139 3.67 7.91 31.85
N ILE A 140 4.50 6.94 31.45
CA ILE A 140 5.17 6.02 32.37
C ILE A 140 6.70 6.15 32.29
N LYS A 141 7.38 5.56 33.29
CA LYS A 141 8.83 5.47 33.39
C LYS A 141 9.24 3.99 33.44
N GLY A 142 10.50 3.72 33.13
CA GLY A 142 11.09 2.39 33.32
C GLY A 142 10.69 1.31 32.30
N PHE A 143 9.57 1.45 31.60
CA PHE A 143 9.04 0.40 30.74
C PHE A 143 8.42 0.91 29.43
N TYR A 144 8.63 0.19 28.33
CA TYR A 144 7.71 0.18 27.21
C TYR A 144 6.61 -0.86 27.44
N LEU A 145 5.49 -0.73 26.75
CA LEU A 145 4.38 -1.66 26.78
C LEU A 145 4.39 -2.49 25.50
N ARG A 146 4.45 -3.81 25.68
CA ARG A 146 4.09 -4.78 24.65
C ARG A 146 2.63 -5.13 24.82
N ILE A 147 1.81 -4.87 23.80
CA ILE A 147 0.47 -5.42 23.73
C ILE A 147 0.58 -6.83 23.18
N VAL A 148 0.27 -7.83 24.01
CA VAL A 148 0.36 -9.24 23.63
C VAL A 148 -0.90 -9.65 22.86
N GLU A 149 -2.05 -9.25 23.38
CA GLU A 149 -3.36 -9.62 22.86
C GLU A 149 -4.33 -8.47 23.11
N LEU A 150 -5.24 -8.23 22.16
CA LEU A 150 -6.33 -7.26 22.26
C LEU A 150 -7.53 -7.80 21.50
N ASN A 151 -8.63 -8.05 22.20
CA ASN A 151 -9.89 -8.48 21.60
C ASN A 151 -11.01 -7.53 22.01
N PHE A 152 -11.78 -7.03 21.04
CA PHE A 152 -13.00 -6.27 21.31
C PHE A 152 -14.19 -7.23 21.40
N THR A 153 -14.91 -7.20 22.51
CA THR A 153 -16.10 -8.04 22.76
C THR A 153 -17.39 -7.30 22.42
N SER A 154 -17.34 -5.98 22.24
CA SER A 154 -18.47 -5.16 21.83
C SER A 154 -18.17 -4.28 20.61
N ASN A 155 -19.21 -3.68 20.03
CA ASN A 155 -19.10 -2.70 18.96
C ASN A 155 -18.86 -1.25 19.45
N LYS A 156 -18.95 -0.98 20.75
CA LYS A 156 -18.76 0.37 21.31
C LYS A 156 -17.30 0.80 21.27
N GLN A 157 -17.03 2.11 21.29
CA GLN A 157 -15.67 2.60 21.47
C GLN A 157 -15.23 2.32 22.92
N PRO A 158 -14.15 1.55 23.15
CA PRO A 158 -13.74 1.18 24.50
C PRO A 158 -13.25 2.37 25.29
N ASN A 159 -13.52 2.36 26.60
CA ASN A 159 -12.99 3.34 27.53
C ASN A 159 -11.69 2.82 28.16
N VAL A 160 -10.58 3.54 27.95
CA VAL A 160 -9.26 3.11 28.44
C VAL A 160 -8.93 3.63 29.84
N LYS A 161 -9.83 4.35 30.53
CA LYS A 161 -9.52 5.03 31.79
C LYS A 161 -9.12 4.06 32.90
N ASP A 162 -9.90 3.03 33.12
CA ASP A 162 -9.65 2.06 34.20
C ASP A 162 -8.45 1.15 33.86
N LEU A 163 -8.30 0.79 32.59
CA LEU A 163 -7.08 0.15 32.09
C LEU A 163 -5.83 1.01 32.34
N THR A 164 -5.90 2.32 32.04
CA THR A 164 -4.79 3.25 32.26
C THR A 164 -4.38 3.27 33.73
N LYS A 165 -5.34 3.42 34.63
CA LYS A 165 -5.09 3.38 36.07
C LYS A 165 -4.44 2.07 36.49
N LYS A 166 -4.95 0.92 36.01
CA LYS A 166 -4.37 -0.40 36.29
C LYS A 166 -2.93 -0.53 35.79
N ILE A 167 -2.63 0.01 34.61
CA ILE A 167 -1.26 0.04 34.06
C ILE A 167 -0.36 0.86 34.97
N GLU A 168 -0.75 2.08 35.34
CA GLU A 168 0.04 2.97 36.18
C GLU A 168 0.33 2.36 37.56
N GLU A 169 -0.69 1.77 38.21
CA GLU A 169 -0.56 1.07 39.49
C GLU A 169 0.37 -0.15 39.40
N SER A 170 0.23 -0.95 38.33
CA SER A 170 1.09 -2.12 38.12
C SER A 170 2.54 -1.70 37.89
N ILE A 171 2.78 -0.71 37.01
CA ILE A 171 4.12 -0.20 36.70
C ILE A 171 4.79 0.38 37.94
N ALA A 172 4.05 1.09 38.80
CA ALA A 172 4.60 1.65 40.04
C ALA A 172 5.07 0.56 41.02
N SER A 173 4.51 -0.65 40.94
CA SER A 173 4.89 -1.79 41.80
C SER A 173 6.09 -2.59 41.28
N TYR A 174 6.51 -2.39 40.02
CA TYR A 174 7.53 -3.21 39.38
C TYR A 174 8.94 -2.61 39.49
N ASP A 175 9.92 -3.46 39.81
CA ASP A 175 11.34 -3.11 39.72
C ASP A 175 11.90 -3.41 38.31
N PRO A 176 12.28 -2.39 37.51
CA PRO A 176 12.81 -2.58 36.18
C PRO A 176 14.17 -3.30 36.16
N ASP A 177 14.97 -3.27 37.23
CA ASP A 177 16.22 -4.03 37.33
C ASP A 177 15.93 -5.53 37.43
N ALA A 178 15.11 -5.93 38.41
CA ALA A 178 14.73 -7.32 38.59
C ALA A 178 14.08 -7.93 37.32
N ILE A 179 13.25 -7.16 36.62
CA ILE A 179 12.61 -7.63 35.37
C ILE A 179 13.64 -7.74 34.24
N THR A 180 14.63 -6.85 34.17
CA THR A 180 15.69 -6.91 33.15
C THR A 180 16.46 -8.22 33.25
N ASP A 181 16.86 -8.64 34.45
CA ASP A 181 17.60 -9.88 34.66
C ASP A 181 16.79 -11.11 34.22
N GLN A 182 15.52 -11.16 34.57
CA GLN A 182 14.60 -12.23 34.17
C GLN A 182 14.35 -12.24 32.65
N PHE A 183 14.15 -11.07 32.06
CA PHE A 183 13.95 -10.90 30.63
C PHE A 183 15.18 -11.36 29.82
N MET A 184 16.39 -10.99 30.25
CA MET A 184 17.63 -11.40 29.58
C MET A 184 17.85 -12.91 29.61
N LYS A 185 17.35 -13.59 30.66
CA LYS A 185 17.50 -15.04 30.82
C LYS A 185 16.43 -15.87 30.11
N TYR A 186 15.19 -15.39 30.07
CA TYR A 186 14.03 -16.19 29.64
C TYR A 186 13.18 -15.52 28.55
N GLY A 187 13.58 -14.36 28.06
CA GLY A 187 12.88 -13.60 27.03
C GLY A 187 11.52 -13.06 27.48
N PHE A 188 10.62 -12.80 26.52
CA PHE A 188 9.32 -12.17 26.78
C PHE A 188 8.43 -12.92 27.77
N GLY A 189 8.58 -14.24 27.89
CA GLY A 189 7.79 -15.06 28.81
C GLY A 189 7.98 -14.70 30.29
N ALA A 190 9.13 -14.10 30.64
CA ALA A 190 9.46 -13.69 32.00
C ALA A 190 8.99 -12.28 32.36
N CYS A 191 8.50 -11.48 31.40
CA CYS A 191 7.93 -10.19 31.71
C CYS A 191 6.56 -10.35 32.40
N PRO A 192 6.26 -9.57 33.45
CA PRO A 192 4.97 -9.63 34.12
C PRO A 192 3.85 -9.30 33.14
N LYS A 193 2.64 -9.82 33.44
CA LYS A 193 1.44 -9.58 32.64
C LYS A 193 0.47 -8.70 33.39
N ILE A 194 0.02 -7.64 32.74
CA ILE A 194 -1.13 -6.84 33.16
C ILE A 194 -2.29 -7.32 32.30
N ILE A 195 -3.24 -7.99 32.94
CA ILE A 195 -4.44 -8.54 32.29
C ILE A 195 -5.62 -7.66 32.69
N TYR A 196 -6.41 -7.20 31.72
CA TYR A 196 -7.60 -6.39 31.95
C TYR A 196 -8.74 -6.87 31.05
N GLU A 197 -9.95 -6.88 31.61
CA GLU A 197 -11.17 -7.28 30.95
C GLU A 197 -12.33 -6.45 31.49
N ASP A 198 -13.19 -6.00 30.58
CA ASP A 198 -14.52 -5.45 30.87
C ASP A 198 -15.52 -5.90 29.79
N ASP A 199 -16.72 -5.34 29.81
CA ASP A 199 -17.78 -5.68 28.86
C ASP A 199 -17.43 -5.39 27.39
N ASP A 200 -16.51 -4.45 27.13
CA ASP A 200 -16.21 -3.95 25.80
C ASP A 200 -14.94 -4.56 25.18
N PHE A 201 -13.97 -4.98 26.00
CA PHE A 201 -12.73 -5.60 25.52
C PHE A 201 -11.95 -6.37 26.59
N ASN A 202 -11.03 -7.22 26.11
CA ASN A 202 -9.97 -7.80 26.91
C ASN A 202 -8.59 -7.51 26.29
N ILE A 203 -7.59 -7.34 27.15
CA ILE A 203 -6.23 -7.02 26.75
C ILE A 203 -5.20 -7.66 27.69
N ILE A 204 -4.09 -8.10 27.10
CA ILE A 204 -2.92 -8.57 27.83
C ILE A 204 -1.73 -7.69 27.46
N ILE A 205 -1.12 -7.06 28.46
CA ILE A 205 0.03 -6.16 28.29
C ILE A 205 1.22 -6.74 29.07
N GLN A 206 2.40 -6.65 28.47
CA GLN A 206 3.67 -6.95 29.14
C GLN A 206 4.54 -5.70 29.21
N PRO A 207 4.86 -5.18 30.40
CA PRO A 207 5.88 -4.16 30.57
C PRO A 207 7.25 -4.72 30.23
N MET A 208 7.90 -4.09 29.26
CA MET A 208 9.25 -4.39 28.84
C MET A 208 10.22 -3.35 29.41
N PRO A 209 11.21 -3.76 30.21
CA PRO A 209 12.13 -2.80 30.84
C PRO A 209 12.94 -2.06 29.79
N VAL A 210 13.12 -0.75 29.99
CA VAL A 210 14.01 0.07 29.15
C VAL A 210 15.46 0.02 29.67
N ASP A 211 16.40 0.41 28.81
CA ASP A 211 17.81 0.57 29.18
C ASP A 211 17.97 1.39 30.47
N LYS A 212 18.94 1.00 31.32
CA LYS A 212 19.19 1.62 32.63
C LYS A 212 19.23 3.16 32.60
N HIS A 213 19.87 3.75 31.58
CA HIS A 213 20.00 5.20 31.42
C HIS A 213 18.69 5.92 31.01
N LYS A 214 17.64 5.19 30.59
CA LYS A 214 16.33 5.74 30.21
C LYS A 214 15.27 5.59 31.29
N ARG A 215 15.52 4.80 32.35
CA ARG A 215 14.48 4.44 33.33
C ARG A 215 13.81 5.61 34.02
N GLN A 216 14.55 6.68 34.29
CA GLN A 216 14.01 7.88 34.94
C GLN A 216 13.32 8.86 33.97
N LYS A 217 13.46 8.64 32.65
CA LYS A 217 12.83 9.47 31.62
C LYS A 217 11.38 9.06 31.45
N ILE A 218 10.51 10.06 31.32
CA ILE A 218 9.11 9.84 30.97
C ILE A 218 9.07 9.37 29.52
N ILE A 219 8.33 8.30 29.29
CA ILE A 219 8.05 7.76 27.97
C ILE A 219 6.72 8.33 27.51
N GLU A 220 6.76 9.16 26.48
CA GLU A 220 5.59 9.88 25.97
C GLU A 220 4.69 9.04 25.07
N ARG A 221 5.22 7.96 24.48
CA ARG A 221 4.47 6.98 23.68
C ARG A 221 4.84 5.58 24.17
N PRO A 222 4.15 5.06 25.18
CA PRO A 222 4.60 3.87 25.89
C PRO A 222 4.43 2.57 25.11
N ILE A 223 3.58 2.49 24.08
CA ILE A 223 3.48 1.26 23.29
C ILE A 223 4.73 1.10 22.42
N GLY A 224 5.56 0.11 22.77
CA GLY A 224 6.76 -0.24 22.02
C GLY A 224 6.54 -1.41 21.05
N MET A 225 5.54 -2.25 21.31
CA MET A 225 5.23 -3.39 20.45
C MET A 225 3.73 -3.70 20.44
N PHE A 226 3.18 -3.87 19.24
CA PHE A 226 1.79 -4.24 19.00
C PHE A 226 1.63 -5.77 18.88
N PRO A 227 0.39 -6.30 18.92
CA PRO A 227 0.15 -7.72 18.68
C PRO A 227 0.60 -8.12 17.27
N PHE A 228 1.08 -9.36 17.13
CA PHE A 228 1.42 -9.90 15.82
C PHE A 228 0.14 -10.28 15.06
N GLU A 229 0.01 -9.78 13.84
CA GLU A 229 -1.05 -10.20 12.93
C GLU A 229 -0.53 -11.30 12.01
N THR A 230 -1.25 -12.42 11.94
CA THR A 230 -1.05 -13.46 10.92
C THR A 230 -2.32 -13.58 10.08
N PHE A 231 -2.17 -13.74 8.78
CA PHE A 231 -3.29 -13.98 7.87
C PHE A 231 -3.06 -15.26 7.05
N VAL A 232 -4.15 -15.92 6.68
CA VAL A 232 -4.15 -17.05 5.74
C VAL A 232 -4.86 -16.59 4.47
N GLY A 233 -4.21 -16.76 3.31
CA GLY A 233 -4.73 -16.38 1.99
C GLY A 233 -4.02 -15.18 1.35
N SER A 234 -4.32 -14.92 0.08
CA SER A 234 -3.68 -13.89 -0.76
C SER A 234 -4.64 -12.76 -1.14
N GLY A 235 -4.08 -11.62 -1.55
CA GLY A 235 -4.83 -10.45 -2.05
C GLY A 235 -5.38 -10.59 -3.47
N GLU A 236 -5.32 -11.79 -4.07
CA GLU A 236 -5.66 -12.04 -5.49
C GLU A 236 -7.10 -11.65 -5.84
N LYS A 237 -8.07 -11.95 -4.96
CA LYS A 237 -9.48 -11.66 -5.20
C LYS A 237 -9.72 -10.15 -5.35
N SER A 238 -9.23 -9.34 -4.40
CA SER A 238 -9.40 -7.89 -4.42
C SER A 238 -8.71 -7.24 -5.62
N LEU A 239 -7.54 -7.75 -6.00
CA LEU A 239 -6.81 -7.31 -7.19
C LEU A 239 -7.60 -7.62 -8.47
N ARG A 240 -8.09 -8.86 -8.61
CA ARG A 240 -8.92 -9.29 -9.75
C ARG A 240 -10.19 -8.45 -9.88
N GLU A 241 -10.93 -8.27 -8.80
CA GLU A 241 -12.16 -7.48 -8.79
C GLU A 241 -11.90 -6.01 -9.15
N SER A 242 -10.79 -5.44 -8.66
CA SER A 242 -10.39 -4.07 -8.99
C SER A 242 -10.09 -3.89 -10.48
N ILE A 243 -9.38 -4.84 -11.08
CA ILE A 243 -9.09 -4.84 -12.52
C ILE A 243 -10.39 -4.99 -13.32
N LEU A 244 -11.22 -5.99 -13.01
CA LEU A 244 -12.48 -6.25 -13.73
C LEU A 244 -13.44 -5.07 -13.65
N LYS A 245 -13.56 -4.42 -12.49
CA LYS A 245 -14.40 -3.22 -12.31
C LYS A 245 -13.99 -2.09 -13.25
N LYS A 246 -12.69 -1.87 -13.45
CA LYS A 246 -12.16 -0.84 -14.36
C LYS A 246 -12.23 -1.29 -15.82
N ALA A 247 -11.97 -2.57 -16.11
CA ALA A 247 -12.05 -3.12 -17.46
C ALA A 247 -13.46 -3.01 -18.03
N ASN A 248 -14.49 -3.25 -17.22
CA ASN A 248 -15.89 -3.19 -17.63
C ASN A 248 -16.49 -1.78 -17.58
N ARG A 249 -15.71 -0.75 -17.23
CA ARG A 249 -16.20 0.62 -17.07
C ARG A 249 -16.58 1.26 -18.40
N TYR A 250 -15.82 0.97 -19.45
CA TYR A 250 -15.95 1.53 -20.78
C TYR A 250 -16.37 0.47 -21.78
N GLY A 251 -16.90 0.92 -22.92
CA GLY A 251 -17.05 0.09 -24.10
C GLY A 251 -15.70 -0.18 -24.76
N ARG A 252 -15.72 -0.29 -26.09
CA ARG A 252 -14.49 -0.45 -26.87
C ARG A 252 -13.87 0.92 -27.14
N PHE A 253 -12.55 0.98 -27.07
CA PHE A 253 -11.76 2.10 -27.57
C PHE A 253 -11.11 1.71 -28.88
N ASP A 254 -10.89 2.69 -29.76
CA ASP A 254 -10.12 2.51 -31.00
C ASP A 254 -8.60 2.66 -30.79
N VAL A 255 -8.20 2.96 -29.56
CA VAL A 255 -6.81 3.08 -29.12
C VAL A 255 -6.55 2.16 -27.94
N PRO A 256 -5.29 1.84 -27.61
CA PRO A 256 -4.97 1.03 -26.45
C PRO A 256 -5.58 1.56 -25.14
N TYR A 257 -5.94 0.64 -24.26
CA TYR A 257 -6.48 0.91 -22.93
C TYR A 257 -5.61 0.25 -21.87
N LEU A 258 -5.11 1.04 -20.92
CA LEU A 258 -4.25 0.61 -19.83
C LEU A 258 -4.95 0.84 -18.49
N ILE A 259 -4.96 -0.18 -17.64
CA ILE A 259 -5.38 -0.03 -16.25
C ILE A 259 -4.13 -0.01 -15.37
N CYS A 260 -3.96 1.04 -14.58
CA CYS A 260 -2.91 1.18 -13.58
C CYS A 260 -3.50 0.91 -12.19
N ILE A 261 -3.00 -0.11 -11.49
CA ILE A 261 -3.40 -0.48 -10.13
C ILE A 261 -2.23 -0.24 -9.17
N ASN A 262 -2.45 0.52 -8.09
CA ASN A 262 -1.53 0.53 -6.95
C ASN A 262 -2.04 -0.48 -5.92
N ALA A 263 -1.36 -1.62 -5.80
CA ALA A 263 -1.73 -2.75 -4.95
C ALA A 263 -1.12 -2.59 -3.55
N LEU A 264 -1.80 -1.82 -2.70
CA LEU A 264 -1.35 -1.51 -1.34
C LEU A 264 -1.78 -2.55 -0.30
N GLY A 265 -2.37 -3.66 -0.73
CA GLY A 265 -2.82 -4.72 0.17
C GLY A 265 -1.68 -5.38 0.95
N LYS A 266 -1.92 -5.68 2.23
CA LYS A 266 -0.98 -6.39 3.12
C LYS A 266 -0.74 -7.84 2.64
N LYS A 267 -1.79 -8.48 2.14
CA LYS A 267 -1.86 -9.87 1.64
C LYS A 267 -1.34 -10.04 0.20
N THR A 268 -1.04 -8.95 -0.51
CA THR A 268 -0.42 -9.01 -1.84
C THR A 268 1.09 -9.02 -1.65
N SER A 269 1.65 -10.20 -1.73
CA SER A 269 2.98 -10.48 -1.19
C SER A 269 4.09 -10.34 -2.24
N LYS A 270 3.86 -10.79 -3.49
CA LYS A 270 4.90 -10.95 -4.54
C LYS A 270 4.32 -10.95 -5.97
N GLY A 271 5.20 -11.06 -6.97
CA GLY A 271 4.84 -11.22 -8.39
C GLY A 271 3.96 -12.44 -8.67
N ASP A 272 4.11 -13.54 -7.92
CA ASP A 272 3.34 -14.78 -8.13
C ASP A 272 1.81 -14.57 -7.95
N ASP A 273 1.39 -13.81 -6.93
CA ASP A 273 -0.02 -13.47 -6.71
C ASP A 273 -0.57 -12.70 -7.93
N MET A 274 0.24 -11.80 -8.50
CA MET A 274 -0.13 -11.02 -9.67
C MET A 274 -0.21 -11.90 -10.90
N GLU A 275 0.75 -12.80 -11.10
CA GLU A 275 0.73 -13.76 -12.20
C GLU A 275 -0.47 -14.71 -12.13
N ASN A 276 -0.85 -15.17 -10.94
CA ASN A 276 -2.05 -15.98 -10.75
C ASN A 276 -3.31 -15.22 -11.18
N VAL A 277 -3.41 -13.94 -10.82
CA VAL A 277 -4.52 -13.09 -11.28
C VAL A 277 -4.49 -12.93 -12.80
N ILE A 278 -3.32 -12.60 -13.36
CA ILE A 278 -3.21 -12.23 -14.77
C ILE A 278 -3.36 -13.46 -15.70
N TRP A 279 -2.56 -14.49 -15.44
CA TRP A 279 -2.36 -15.66 -16.31
C TRP A 279 -3.14 -16.89 -15.87
N GLY A 280 -3.62 -16.91 -14.63
CA GLY A 280 -4.32 -18.05 -14.03
C GLY A 280 -3.48 -18.75 -12.97
N THR A 281 -4.19 -19.37 -12.03
CA THR A 281 -3.65 -20.04 -10.85
C THR A 281 -2.71 -21.16 -11.26
N LEU A 282 -1.50 -21.16 -10.71
CA LEU A 282 -0.53 -22.23 -10.94
C LEU A 282 -1.07 -23.58 -10.44
N GLN A 283 -0.94 -24.64 -11.24
CA GLN A 283 -1.39 -25.99 -10.93
C GLN A 283 -0.41 -27.05 -11.42
N TYR A 284 -0.39 -28.20 -10.75
CA TYR A 284 0.34 -29.37 -11.24
C TYR A 284 -0.63 -30.29 -11.99
N THR A 285 -0.27 -30.66 -13.21
CA THR A 285 -1.07 -31.53 -14.07
C THR A 285 -0.27 -32.74 -14.51
N TYR A 286 -0.91 -33.90 -14.57
CA TYR A 286 -0.32 -35.11 -15.12
C TYR A 286 -0.69 -35.25 -16.58
N SER A 287 0.26 -35.73 -17.39
CA SER A 287 -0.05 -36.16 -18.75
C SER A 287 -1.08 -37.29 -18.74
N THR A 288 -2.05 -37.20 -19.65
CA THR A 288 -3.07 -38.23 -19.88
C THR A 288 -2.56 -39.36 -20.79
N ASP A 289 -1.33 -39.28 -21.33
CA ASP A 289 -0.70 -40.38 -22.07
C ASP A 289 -0.30 -41.49 -21.07
N PRO A 290 -0.86 -42.72 -21.21
CA PRO A 290 -0.52 -43.85 -20.34
C PRO A 290 0.98 -44.20 -20.31
N ARG A 291 1.72 -43.85 -21.37
CA ARG A 291 3.14 -44.19 -21.55
C ARG A 291 4.10 -43.12 -21.04
N ASN A 292 3.59 -41.93 -20.73
CA ASN A 292 4.40 -40.82 -20.21
C ASN A 292 3.53 -39.99 -19.26
N ARG A 293 3.46 -40.41 -17.99
CA ARG A 293 2.69 -39.75 -16.92
C ARG A 293 3.44 -38.61 -16.23
N ASN A 294 4.45 -38.03 -16.87
CA ASN A 294 5.23 -36.96 -16.27
C ASN A 294 4.30 -35.80 -15.88
N GLY A 295 4.43 -35.37 -14.64
CA GLY A 295 3.73 -34.20 -14.16
C GLY A 295 4.44 -32.94 -14.64
N ARG A 296 3.65 -31.90 -14.92
CA ARG A 296 4.13 -30.59 -15.34
C ARG A 296 3.35 -29.50 -14.64
N MET A 297 4.05 -28.42 -14.30
CA MET A 297 3.43 -27.19 -13.85
C MET A 297 2.74 -26.52 -15.04
N THR A 298 1.46 -26.23 -14.90
CA THR A 298 0.64 -25.48 -15.87
C THR A 298 -0.17 -24.43 -15.12
N ARG A 299 -0.94 -23.62 -15.83
CA ARG A 299 -1.90 -22.68 -15.21
C ARG A 299 -3.32 -23.13 -15.46
N LYS A 300 -4.20 -22.87 -14.50
CA LYS A 300 -5.65 -23.00 -14.67
C LYS A 300 -6.14 -21.97 -15.69
N ASN A 301 -7.25 -22.28 -16.35
CA ASN A 301 -7.94 -21.35 -17.24
C ASN A 301 -8.80 -20.38 -16.41
N ASP A 302 -8.20 -19.69 -15.45
CA ASP A 302 -8.88 -18.76 -14.54
C ASP A 302 -8.16 -17.39 -14.46
N GLY A 303 -7.27 -17.06 -15.39
CA GLY A 303 -6.66 -15.72 -15.51
C GLY A 303 -7.66 -14.63 -15.91
N ILE A 304 -7.24 -13.35 -15.91
CA ILE A 304 -8.11 -12.25 -16.39
C ILE A 304 -8.13 -12.16 -17.92
N PHE A 305 -7.03 -12.49 -18.60
CA PHE A 305 -6.93 -12.41 -20.06
C PHE A 305 -7.38 -13.71 -20.74
N PHE A 306 -7.32 -14.83 -20.02
CA PHE A 306 -7.77 -16.14 -20.50
C PHE A 306 -8.52 -16.88 -19.39
N ASN A 307 -9.79 -17.17 -19.61
CA ASN A 307 -10.65 -17.80 -18.60
C ASN A 307 -11.68 -18.74 -19.25
N GLY A 308 -11.84 -19.95 -18.70
CA GLY A 308 -12.80 -20.93 -19.19
C GLY A 308 -12.53 -21.42 -20.61
N GLY A 309 -11.28 -21.34 -21.07
CA GLY A 309 -10.92 -21.66 -22.46
C GLY A 309 -11.15 -20.52 -23.46
N GLU A 310 -11.58 -19.34 -22.98
CA GLU A 310 -11.88 -18.19 -23.84
C GLU A 310 -10.92 -17.02 -23.60
N MET A 311 -10.59 -16.33 -24.69
CA MET A 311 -9.89 -15.04 -24.65
C MET A 311 -10.82 -13.97 -24.08
N LYS A 312 -10.43 -13.33 -22.98
CA LYS A 312 -11.22 -12.31 -22.29
C LYS A 312 -10.60 -10.92 -22.44
N LEU A 313 -11.42 -9.90 -22.15
CA LEU A 313 -11.00 -8.50 -22.06
C LEU A 313 -10.20 -8.00 -23.28
N ARG A 314 -10.58 -8.40 -24.50
CA ARG A 314 -9.87 -8.00 -25.73
C ARG A 314 -9.80 -6.48 -25.95
N HIS A 315 -10.68 -5.71 -25.31
CA HIS A 315 -10.64 -4.24 -25.33
C HIS A 315 -9.60 -3.63 -24.36
N LEU A 316 -9.04 -4.42 -23.45
CA LEU A 316 -8.00 -4.01 -22.51
C LEU A 316 -6.62 -4.42 -23.05
N SER A 317 -5.73 -3.45 -23.19
CA SER A 317 -4.40 -3.64 -23.78
C SER A 317 -3.34 -4.10 -22.79
N GLY A 318 -3.49 -3.74 -21.52
CA GLY A 318 -2.60 -4.20 -20.47
C GLY A 318 -2.98 -3.68 -19.09
N VAL A 319 -2.26 -4.18 -18.09
CA VAL A 319 -2.40 -3.80 -16.69
C VAL A 319 -1.02 -3.47 -16.13
N LEU A 320 -0.84 -2.24 -15.64
CA LEU A 320 0.31 -1.84 -14.83
C LEU A 320 -0.05 -2.01 -13.35
N ILE A 321 0.67 -2.85 -12.64
CA ILE A 321 0.51 -3.02 -11.19
C ILE A 321 1.73 -2.41 -10.52
N THR A 322 1.52 -1.59 -9.49
CA THR A 322 2.58 -0.98 -8.69
C THR A 322 2.34 -1.28 -7.21
N LYS A 323 3.39 -1.19 -6.40
CA LYS A 323 3.30 -1.12 -4.94
C LYS A 323 4.10 0.08 -4.46
N VAL A 324 3.57 1.27 -4.76
CA VAL A 324 4.25 2.55 -4.53
C VAL A 324 3.58 3.33 -3.41
N PHE A 325 4.39 3.79 -2.48
CA PHE A 325 4.08 4.74 -1.42
C PHE A 325 4.92 6.00 -1.63
N SER A 326 4.48 7.12 -1.06
CA SER A 326 5.20 8.39 -1.17
C SER A 326 6.63 8.33 -0.62
N SER A 327 6.92 7.40 0.29
CA SER A 327 8.25 7.19 0.89
C SER A 327 9.17 6.23 0.14
N ASN A 328 8.66 5.40 -0.78
CA ASN A 328 9.46 4.35 -1.43
C ASN A 328 9.58 4.52 -2.96
N ILE A 329 9.14 5.65 -3.52
CA ILE A 329 9.06 5.94 -4.96
C ILE A 329 10.19 5.31 -5.81
N PRO A 330 11.49 5.59 -5.58
CA PRO A 330 12.57 5.06 -6.44
C PRO A 330 12.81 3.55 -6.29
N ASN A 331 12.38 2.96 -5.18
CA ASN A 331 12.55 1.55 -4.85
C ASN A 331 11.23 0.76 -4.99
N ALA A 332 10.16 1.38 -5.48
CA ALA A 332 8.86 0.75 -5.56
C ALA A 332 8.84 -0.33 -6.64
N SER A 333 8.20 -1.46 -6.33
CA SER A 333 8.03 -2.55 -7.29
C SER A 333 6.89 -2.24 -8.25
N TYR A 334 7.05 -2.66 -9.50
CA TYR A 334 6.02 -2.55 -10.51
C TYR A 334 6.08 -3.72 -11.51
N TRP A 335 4.96 -4.00 -12.16
CA TRP A 335 4.78 -5.07 -13.13
C TRP A 335 3.83 -4.61 -14.23
N LEU A 336 4.27 -4.67 -15.48
CA LEU A 336 3.42 -4.38 -16.62
C LEU A 336 3.09 -5.68 -17.36
N TYR A 337 1.80 -6.02 -17.38
CA TYR A 337 1.25 -7.18 -18.06
C TYR A 337 0.55 -6.76 -19.34
N LYS A 338 1.06 -7.21 -20.48
CA LYS A 338 0.41 -6.97 -21.78
C LYS A 338 -0.66 -8.02 -22.03
N ASN A 339 -1.84 -7.61 -22.49
CA ASN A 339 -2.85 -8.56 -22.93
C ASN A 339 -2.49 -9.08 -24.34
N PRO A 340 -2.14 -10.37 -24.50
CA PRO A 340 -1.80 -10.92 -25.82
C PRO A 340 -3.00 -10.98 -26.77
N PHE A 341 -4.23 -10.88 -26.25
CA PHE A 341 -5.47 -10.95 -27.04
C PHE A 341 -6.09 -9.59 -27.32
N ALA A 342 -5.38 -8.50 -27.00
CA ALA A 342 -5.88 -7.14 -27.15
C ALA A 342 -6.16 -6.79 -28.61
N SER A 343 -7.33 -6.21 -28.87
CA SER A 343 -7.68 -5.60 -30.17
C SER A 343 -6.75 -4.45 -30.52
N ASN A 344 -6.28 -3.70 -29.51
CA ASN A 344 -5.30 -2.62 -29.67
C ASN A 344 -4.08 -2.93 -28.79
N PRO A 345 -3.00 -3.52 -29.32
CA PRO A 345 -1.83 -3.89 -28.52
C PRO A 345 -1.12 -2.71 -27.85
N LEU A 346 -0.64 -2.90 -26.62
CA LEU A 346 0.05 -1.87 -25.85
C LEU A 346 1.52 -1.71 -26.29
N LYS A 347 1.94 -0.45 -26.48
CA LYS A 347 3.33 -0.04 -26.72
C LYS A 347 3.67 1.16 -25.83
N LEU A 348 4.63 1.04 -24.92
CA LEU A 348 5.05 2.10 -23.99
C LEU A 348 6.54 2.54 -24.16
N GLY A 349 7.25 2.03 -25.17
CA GLY A 349 8.61 2.46 -25.49
C GLY A 349 9.63 1.96 -24.46
N ALA A 350 10.35 2.84 -23.75
CA ALA A 350 11.35 2.46 -22.75
C ALA A 350 10.81 1.62 -21.57
N PHE A 351 9.49 1.58 -21.39
CA PHE A 351 8.82 0.70 -20.42
C PHE A 351 8.50 -0.70 -20.99
N ASP A 352 8.65 -0.90 -22.31
CA ASP A 352 8.38 -2.16 -22.99
C ASP A 352 9.43 -3.27 -22.83
N PRO A 353 10.69 -3.04 -22.41
CA PRO A 353 11.63 -4.15 -22.16
C PRO A 353 11.39 -4.86 -20.81
N GLY A 354 10.60 -4.29 -19.90
CA GLY A 354 10.44 -4.72 -18.50
C GLY A 354 9.25 -5.61 -18.17
N LEU A 355 8.88 -6.49 -19.09
CA LEU A 355 7.50 -6.93 -19.20
C LEU A 355 7.26 -8.37 -18.80
N ASN A 356 6.02 -8.59 -18.36
CA ASN A 356 5.36 -9.89 -18.42
C ASN A 356 4.49 -9.95 -19.69
N TYR A 357 4.85 -10.81 -20.65
CA TYR A 357 4.09 -11.02 -21.89
C TYR A 357 4.12 -12.48 -22.32
N VAL A 358 3.23 -12.85 -23.25
CA VAL A 358 3.21 -14.18 -23.85
C VAL A 358 3.90 -14.12 -25.21
N ASN A 359 4.93 -14.95 -25.42
CA ASN A 359 5.65 -15.04 -26.70
C ASN A 359 4.87 -15.90 -27.72
N ASN A 360 5.40 -16.02 -28.94
CA ASN A 360 4.78 -16.80 -30.02
C ASN A 360 4.72 -18.31 -29.74
N GLU A 361 5.45 -18.80 -28.74
CA GLU A 361 5.47 -20.20 -28.30
C GLU A 361 4.50 -20.45 -27.12
N ASN A 362 3.68 -19.46 -26.77
CA ASN A 362 2.77 -19.46 -25.61
C ASN A 362 3.48 -19.55 -24.25
N LEU A 363 4.73 -19.10 -24.17
CA LEU A 363 5.48 -19.00 -22.93
C LEU A 363 5.30 -17.62 -22.31
N ILE A 364 5.11 -17.58 -20.99
CA ILE A 364 5.14 -16.34 -20.21
C ILE A 364 6.61 -15.94 -20.05
N ILE A 365 6.95 -14.78 -20.57
CA ILE A 365 8.27 -14.17 -20.45
C ILE A 365 8.18 -13.05 -19.43
N SER A 366 9.06 -13.07 -18.44
CA SER A 366 9.24 -12.02 -17.45
C SER A 366 10.62 -11.39 -17.68
N ALA A 367 10.66 -10.12 -18.07
CA ALA A 367 11.89 -9.38 -18.26
C ALA A 367 12.01 -8.26 -17.20
N GLU A 368 13.24 -7.97 -16.76
CA GLU A 368 13.49 -6.87 -15.82
C GLU A 368 13.25 -5.52 -16.50
N GLY A 369 12.46 -4.67 -15.83
CA GLY A 369 12.15 -3.33 -16.32
C GLY A 369 13.13 -2.26 -15.86
N ALA A 370 13.02 -1.09 -16.50
CA ALA A 370 13.78 0.09 -16.11
C ALA A 370 13.51 0.46 -14.65
N ASN A 371 14.53 0.82 -13.89
CA ASN A 371 14.33 1.13 -12.48
C ASN A 371 13.60 2.48 -12.30
N LEU A 372 12.71 2.59 -11.30
CA LEU A 372 11.91 3.81 -11.10
C LEU A 372 12.75 5.03 -10.71
N ASP A 373 13.90 4.82 -10.07
CA ASP A 373 14.88 5.86 -9.77
C ASP A 373 15.41 6.53 -11.05
N GLU A 374 15.84 5.73 -12.03
CA GLU A 374 16.32 6.23 -13.32
C GLU A 374 15.19 6.91 -14.11
N LEU A 375 14.01 6.30 -14.13
CA LEU A 375 12.87 6.81 -14.89
C LEU A 375 12.32 8.12 -14.32
N LEU A 376 12.26 8.25 -13.00
CA LEU A 376 11.72 9.43 -12.34
C LEU A 376 12.79 10.48 -12.01
N ASP A 377 14.07 10.14 -12.18
CA ASP A 377 15.22 10.96 -11.80
C ASP A 377 15.20 11.27 -10.29
N ILE A 378 15.04 10.21 -9.49
CA ILE A 378 15.00 10.25 -8.02
C ILE A 378 15.96 9.18 -7.49
N PRO A 379 17.05 9.52 -6.79
CA PRO A 379 18.03 8.52 -6.38
C PRO A 379 17.47 7.58 -5.31
N LYS A 380 17.95 6.33 -5.26
CA LYS A 380 17.46 5.31 -4.31
C LYS A 380 17.63 5.71 -2.84
N ASP A 381 18.61 6.56 -2.54
CA ASP A 381 18.94 7.07 -1.21
C ASP A 381 18.34 8.47 -0.93
N TRP A 382 17.37 8.94 -1.73
CA TRP A 382 16.81 10.31 -1.64
C TRP A 382 16.35 10.74 -0.25
N LEU A 383 15.89 9.82 0.61
CA LEU A 383 15.47 10.13 2.00
C LEU A 383 16.62 10.14 3.01
N THR A 384 17.74 9.49 2.69
CA THR A 384 18.90 9.35 3.58
C THR A 384 20.10 10.18 3.13
N GLY A 385 20.06 10.72 1.90
CA GLY A 385 21.13 11.51 1.29
C GLY A 385 21.57 12.66 2.19
N LYS A 386 22.84 12.62 2.60
CA LYS A 386 23.54 13.74 3.22
C LYS A 386 23.67 14.84 2.16
N LYS A 387 22.83 15.88 2.23
CA LYS A 387 23.24 17.21 1.79
C LYS A 387 24.44 17.67 2.60
#